data_AF-A0A502DUT7-F1
#
_entry.id   AF-A0A502DUT7-F1
#
_cell.length_a   1.000
_cell.length_b   1.000
_cell.length_c   1.000
_cell.angle_alpha   90.00
_cell.angle_beta   90.00
_cell.angle_gamma   90.00
#
_symmetry.space_group_name_H-M   'P 1'
#
loop_
_entity.id
_entity.type
_entity.pdbx_description
1 polymer ?
#
loop_
_entity_poly.entity_id
_entity_poly.type
_entity_poly.pdbx_seq_one_letter_code
_entity_poly.pdbx_strand_id
1 'polypeptide(L)' 'MVESVPSRKSVDILLSLPEELKERMVNTITWTQPLTGISQQQRFIRKAILELCERLEHDFNAGKPFQPRVILDT' A
#
# COMPACT_ATOMS: atom_id res chain seq x y z
N MET A 1 19.11 16.47 18.45
CA MET A 1 19.71 15.49 17.52
C MET A 1 18.61 15.11 16.55
N VAL A 2 18.72 15.53 15.30
CA VAL A 2 17.72 15.24 14.26
C VAL A 2 18.15 13.91 13.63
N GLU A 3 17.47 12.82 13.96
CA GLU A 3 17.67 11.55 13.28
C GLU A 3 17.24 11.73 11.82
N SER A 4 18.23 11.72 10.92
CA SER A 4 18.03 11.67 9.49
C SER A 4 17.32 10.36 9.15
N VAL A 5 16.00 10.40 8.98
CA VAL A 5 15.22 9.24 8.54
C VAL A 5 15.81 8.79 7.19
N PRO A 6 16.34 7.55 7.08
CA PRO A 6 16.92 7.10 5.83
C PRO A 6 15.87 7.17 4.73
N SER A 7 16.23 7.81 3.62
CA SER A 7 15.39 7.87 2.42
C SER A 7 15.04 6.43 2.03
N ARG A 8 13.80 6.01 2.31
CA ARG A 8 13.30 4.67 1.98
C ARG A 8 13.27 4.58 0.47
N LYS A 9 14.31 4.01 -0.13
CA LYS A 9 14.31 3.64 -1.54
C LYS A 9 13.10 2.74 -1.77
N SER A 10 12.21 3.14 -2.69
CA SER A 10 11.13 2.27 -3.13
C SER A 10 11.75 1.02 -3.75
N VAL A 11 11.60 -0.12 -3.08
CA VAL A 11 12.00 -1.41 -3.64
C VAL A 11 10.89 -1.85 -4.58
N ASP A 12 11.26 -2.23 -5.81
CA ASP A 12 10.30 -2.82 -6.74
C ASP A 12 9.94 -4.22 -6.24
N ILE A 13 8.70 -4.38 -5.79
CA ILE A 13 8.16 -5.66 -5.33
C ILE A 13 7.37 -6.26 -6.49
N LEU A 14 7.82 -7.43 -6.94
CA LEU A 14 7.12 -8.22 -7.95
C LEU A 14 6.01 -9.01 -7.25
N LEU A 15 4.76 -8.75 -7.63
CA LEU A 15 3.58 -9.37 -7.02
C LEU A 15 2.92 -10.32 -8.02
N SER A 16 2.73 -11.56 -7.61
CA SER A 16 1.94 -12.55 -8.36
C SER A 16 0.54 -12.63 -7.76
N LEU A 17 -0.47 -12.49 -8.62
CA LEU A 17 -1.88 -12.59 -8.27
C LEU A 17 -2.57 -13.54 -9.25
N PRO A 18 -3.60 -14.29 -8.82
CA PRO A 18 -4.51 -14.97 -9.72
C PRO A 18 -5.02 -14.02 -10.82
N GLU A 19 -5.13 -14.53 -12.04
CA GLU A 19 -5.47 -13.72 -13.21
C GLU A 19 -6.79 -12.96 -13.06
N GLU A 20 -7.82 -13.65 -12.55
CA GLU A 20 -9.14 -13.05 -12.27
C GLU A 20 -9.05 -11.84 -11.33
N LEU A 21 -8.19 -11.89 -10.30
CA LEU A 21 -8.01 -10.77 -9.37
C LEU A 21 -7.30 -9.60 -10.05
N LYS A 22 -6.34 -9.87 -10.92
CA LYS A 22 -5.67 -8.83 -11.72
C LYS A 22 -6.66 -8.15 -12.66
N GLU A 23 -7.50 -8.92 -13.34
CA GLU A 23 -8.52 -8.40 -14.24
C GLU A 23 -9.51 -7.50 -13.49
N ARG A 24 -10.05 -7.96 -12.36
CA ARG A 24 -10.94 -7.16 -11.52
C ARG A 24 -10.31 -5.87 -11.03
N MET A 25 -9.01 -5.90 -10.67
CA MET A 25 -8.26 -4.71 -10.29
C MET A 25 -8.18 -3.72 -11.47
N VAL A 26 -7.79 -4.18 -12.66
CA VAL A 26 -7.68 -3.33 -13.85
C VAL A 26 -9.04 -2.72 -14.20
N ASN A 27 -10.11 -3.50 -14.22
CA ASN A 27 -11.47 -3.02 -14.49
C ASN A 27 -11.91 -1.95 -13.48
N THR A 28 -11.58 -2.14 -12.20
CA THR A 28 -11.87 -1.17 -11.13
C THR A 28 -11.12 0.14 -11.36
N ILE A 29 -9.83 0.07 -11.71
CA ILE A 29 -9.02 1.25 -12.02
C ILE A 29 -9.64 2.00 -13.19
N THR A 30 -9.94 1.32 -14.31
CA THR A 30 -10.54 1.93 -15.49
C THR A 30 -11.87 2.61 -15.18
N TRP A 31 -12.75 1.95 -14.43
CA TRP A 31 -14.05 2.51 -14.05
C TRP A 31 -13.94 3.74 -13.16
N THR A 32 -13.00 3.75 -12.22
CA THR A 32 -12.86 4.81 -11.20
C THR A 32 -11.87 5.91 -11.58
N GLN A 33 -11.09 5.73 -12.64
CA GLN A 33 -10.07 6.68 -13.07
C GLN A 33 -10.60 8.11 -13.27
N PRO A 34 -11.78 8.36 -13.88
CA PRO A 34 -12.29 9.71 -14.06
C PRO A 34 -12.54 10.47 -12.74
N LEU A 35 -12.86 9.74 -11.67
CA LEU A 35 -13.16 10.31 -10.35
C LEU A 35 -11.92 10.40 -9.46
N THR A 36 -11.01 9.43 -9.57
CA THR A 36 -9.87 9.29 -8.65
C THR A 36 -8.55 9.84 -9.23
N GLY A 37 -8.47 9.98 -10.55
CA GLY A 37 -7.24 10.29 -11.28
C GLY A 37 -6.19 9.17 -11.23
N ILE A 38 -6.51 7.99 -10.70
CA ILE A 38 -5.58 6.87 -10.57
C ILE A 38 -5.69 5.99 -11.81
N SER A 39 -4.59 5.87 -12.55
CA SER A 39 -4.48 5.03 -13.75
C SER A 39 -3.42 3.95 -13.66
N GLN A 40 -2.54 4.02 -12.65
CA GLN A 40 -1.42 3.09 -12.47
C GLN A 40 -1.73 2.05 -11.40
N GLN A 41 -1.53 0.77 -11.71
CA GLN A 41 -1.77 -0.35 -10.79
C GLN A 41 -1.00 -0.19 -9.48
N GLN A 42 0.28 0.17 -9.53
CA GLN A 42 1.10 0.39 -8.33
C GLN A 42 0.54 1.51 -7.43
N ARG A 43 0.02 2.59 -8.03
CA ARG A 43 -0.58 3.69 -7.28
C ARG A 43 -1.90 3.27 -6.64
N PHE A 44 -2.71 2.49 -7.36
CA PHE A 44 -3.94 1.90 -6.84
C PHE A 44 -3.65 0.98 -5.64
N ILE A 45 -2.72 0.03 -5.79
CA ILE A 45 -2.33 -0.90 -4.72
C ILE A 45 -1.80 -0.16 -3.50
N ARG A 46 -0.89 0.79 -3.67
CA ARG A 46 -0.34 1.58 -2.55
C ARG A 46 -1.44 2.32 -1.79
N LYS A 47 -2.38 2.95 -2.52
CA LYS A 47 -3.52 3.64 -1.88
C LYS A 47 -4.41 2.67 -1.11
N ALA A 48 -4.78 1.55 -1.71
CA ALA A 48 -5.63 0.54 -1.07
C ALA A 48 -4.97 -0.05 0.20
N ILE A 49 -3.65 -0.28 0.17
CA ILE A 49 -2.89 -0.73 1.34
C ILE A 49 -2.90 0.33 2.43
N LEU A 50 -2.66 1.60 2.09
CA LEU A 50 -2.67 2.69 3.08
C LEU A 50 -4.04 2.82 3.76
N GLU A 51 -5.12 2.84 2.97
CA GLU A 51 -6.50 2.91 3.51
C GLU A 51 -6.86 1.68 4.35
N LEU A 52 -6.34 0.51 4.01
CA LEU A 52 -6.50 -0.68 4.84
C LEU A 52 -5.71 -0.56 6.15
N CYS A 53 -4.44 -0.14 6.10
CA CYS A 53 -3.62 0.06 7.29
C CYS A 53 -4.24 1.09 8.22
N GLU A 54 -4.68 2.24 7.72
CA GLU A 54 -5.34 3.29 8.53
C GLU A 54 -6.57 2.75 9.27
N ARG A 55 -7.42 1.97 8.59
CA ARG A 55 -8.58 1.32 9.22
C ARG A 55 -8.15 0.33 10.29
N LEU A 56 -7.18 -0.53 10.00
CA LEU A 56 -6.70 -1.51 10.97
C LEU A 56 -6.03 -0.86 12.18
N GLU A 57 -5.28 0.23 11.98
CA GLU A 57 -4.65 1.00 13.05
C GLU A 57 -5.70 1.69 13.93
N HIS A 58 -6.75 2.22 13.32
CA HIS A 58 -7.91 2.76 14.05
C HIS A 58 -8.61 1.69 14.87
N ASP A 59 -8.99 0.58 14.23
CA ASP A 59 -9.82 -0.46 14.83
C ASP A 59 -9.07 -1.29 15.89
N PHE A 60 -7.75 -1.49 15.70
CA PHE A 60 -6.98 -2.46 16.48
C PHE A 60 -5.71 -1.92 17.14
N ASN A 61 -5.32 -0.66 16.89
CA ASN A 61 -4.11 -0.07 17.49
C ASN A 61 -4.34 1.34 18.06
N ALA A 62 -5.57 1.62 18.51
CA ALA A 62 -5.95 2.92 19.09
C ALA A 62 -5.61 4.12 18.17
N GLY A 63 -5.72 3.94 16.85
CA GLY A 63 -5.38 4.93 15.84
C GLY A 63 -3.88 5.22 15.72
N LYS A 64 -3.01 4.41 16.33
CA LYS A 64 -1.56 4.58 16.25
C LYS A 64 -0.99 3.73 15.11
N PRO A 65 0.09 4.18 14.45
CA PRO A 65 0.78 3.38 13.45
C PRO A 65 1.28 2.03 14.01
N PHE A 66 1.21 0.97 13.21
CA PHE A 66 1.89 -0.28 13.56
C PHE A 66 3.40 -0.08 13.60
N GLN A 67 4.06 -0.59 14.64
CA GLN A 67 5.51 -0.52 14.76
C GLN A 67 6.17 -1.38 13.67
N PRO A 68 7.16 -0.85 12.94
CA PRO A 68 7.94 -1.66 12.00
C PRO A 68 8.58 -2.83 12.77
N ARG A 69 8.51 -4.06 12.24
CA ARG A 69 9.37 -5.13 12.76
C ARG A 69 10.82 -4.70 12.58
N VAL A 70 11.61 -4.74 13.65
CA VAL A 70 13.06 -4.81 13.54
C VAL A 70 13.33 -6.14 12.85
N ILE A 71 13.70 -6.10 11.57
CA ILE A 71 14.24 -7.29 10.90
C ILE A 71 15.59 -7.52 11.59
N LEU A 72 15.62 -8.43 12.55
CA LEU A 72 16.88 -9.01 13.00
C LEU A 72 17.32 -9.93 11.86
N ASP A 73 18.31 -9.49 11.08
CA ASP A 73 18.98 -10.35 10.11
C ASP A 73 19.38 -11.64 10.84
N THR A 74 18.74 -12.76 10.48
CA THR A 74 19.04 -14.10 10.98
C THR A 74 19.66 -14.91 9.87
#